data_AF-A0A670YKP1-F1
#
_entry.id   AF-A0A670YKP1-F1
#
_cell.length_a   1.000
_cell.length_b   1.000
_cell.length_c   1.000
_cell.angle_alpha   90.00
_cell.angle_beta   90.00
_cell.angle_gamma   90.00
#
_symmetry.space_group_name_H-M   'P 1'
#
loop_
_entity.id
_entity.type
_entity.pdbx_description
1 polymer ?
#
loop_
_entity_poly.entity_id
_entity_poly.type
_entity_poly.pdbx_seq_one_letter_code
_entity_poly.pdbx_strand_id
1 'polypeptide(L)'
;MGEQPERYDYTRAQVPGPLTAEMEARQAERRRAQKALRKQREREDREAQLLLEQEQEEKKRFALLSDREKRALMAERRFASQLKDSGASLTNTRRCWFCGESLLGCIPFHYLDFSFCSTNCLQAHPQQESHK
;
A
#
# COMPACT_ATOMS: atom_id res chain seq x y z
N MET A 1 -0.80 34.61 69.45
CA MET A 1 -0.59 33.18 69.13
C MET A 1 -1.96 32.52 69.25
N GLY A 2 -2.40 31.81 68.21
CA GLY A 2 -3.82 31.59 67.90
C GLY A 2 -4.70 31.10 69.06
N GLU A 3 -5.80 31.80 69.28
CA GLU A 3 -6.91 31.39 70.15
C GLU A 3 -7.67 30.24 69.46
N GLN A 4 -7.90 29.12 70.17
CA GLN A 4 -8.57 27.86 69.76
C GLN A 4 -7.70 26.71 69.21
N PRO A 5 -6.85 26.07 70.04
CA PRO A 5 -6.11 24.84 69.68
C PRO A 5 -6.98 23.59 69.53
N GLU A 6 -8.13 23.54 70.23
CA GLU A 6 -8.99 22.36 70.37
C GLU A 6 -10.10 22.27 69.30
N ARG A 7 -10.18 23.23 68.37
CA ARG A 7 -11.31 23.35 67.43
C ARG A 7 -11.32 22.26 66.36
N TYR A 8 -10.17 21.63 66.11
CA TYR A 8 -10.01 20.58 65.11
C TYR A 8 -9.30 19.38 65.72
N ASP A 9 -10.03 18.27 65.84
CA ASP A 9 -9.50 17.01 66.36
C ASP A 9 -8.89 16.19 65.21
N TYR A 10 -7.61 16.44 64.96
CA TYR A 10 -6.85 15.79 63.88
C TYR A 10 -6.77 14.26 64.03
N THR A 11 -7.01 13.72 65.24
CA THR A 11 -7.04 12.27 65.47
C THR A 11 -8.30 11.61 64.89
N ARG A 12 -9.45 12.31 64.93
CA ARG A 12 -10.71 11.85 64.30
C ARG A 12 -10.68 11.96 62.78
N ALA A 13 -9.83 12.82 62.23
CA ALA A 13 -9.76 13.09 60.80
C ALA A 13 -9.09 11.97 59.98
N GLN A 14 -8.57 10.90 60.61
CA GLN A 14 -7.79 9.82 59.97
C GLN A 14 -6.89 10.36 58.84
N VAL A 15 -6.13 11.41 59.16
CA VAL A 15 -5.26 12.06 58.18
C VAL A 15 -4.28 11.00 57.68
N PRO A 16 -4.30 10.66 56.39
CA PRO A 16 -3.39 9.66 55.86
C PRO A 16 -1.96 10.04 56.20
N GLY A 17 -1.20 9.08 56.72
CA GLY A 17 0.19 9.30 57.07
C GLY A 17 1.02 9.76 55.86
N PRO A 18 2.20 10.34 56.10
CA PRO A 18 3.12 10.72 55.04
C PRO A 18 3.37 9.53 54.09
N LEU A 19 3.44 9.83 52.79
CA LEU A 19 3.62 8.81 51.75
C LEU A 19 4.84 7.94 52.06
N THR A 20 4.61 6.64 52.19
CA THR A 20 5.69 5.66 52.34
C THR A 20 6.45 5.52 51.01
N ALA A 21 7.73 5.18 51.07
CA ALA A 21 8.58 5.03 49.88
C ALA A 21 8.00 4.04 48.84
N GLU A 22 7.30 2.99 49.31
CA GLU A 22 6.61 2.02 48.44
C GLU A 22 5.42 2.64 47.69
N MET A 23 4.64 3.51 48.35
CA MET A 23 3.51 4.20 47.70
C MET A 23 3.99 5.23 46.67
N GLU A 24 5.11 5.91 46.94
CA GLU A 24 5.73 6.84 45.99
C GLU A 24 6.23 6.11 44.74
N ALA A 25 6.90 4.96 44.92
CA ALA A 25 7.34 4.11 43.81
C ALA A 25 6.14 3.64 42.96
N ARG A 26 5.06 3.14 43.59
CA ARG A 26 3.85 2.70 42.89
C ARG A 26 3.15 3.85 42.15
N GLN A 27 3.15 5.07 42.71
CA GLN A 27 2.58 6.24 42.04
C GLN A 27 3.46 6.68 40.85
N ALA A 28 4.78 6.62 40.99
CA ALA A 28 5.73 6.91 39.92
C ALA A 28 5.59 5.92 38.75
N GLU A 29 5.46 4.62 39.03
CA GLU A 29 5.21 3.60 38.00
C GLU A 29 3.87 3.79 37.30
N ARG A 30 2.79 4.06 38.03
CA ARG A 30 1.47 4.37 37.44
C ARG A 30 1.52 5.61 36.54
N ARG A 31 2.24 6.67 36.96
CA ARG A 31 2.43 7.88 36.15
C ARG A 31 3.25 7.59 34.88
N ARG A 32 4.31 6.77 34.98
CA ARG A 32 5.12 6.35 33.83
C ARG A 32 4.31 5.52 32.84
N ALA A 33 3.53 4.54 33.33
CA ALA A 33 2.67 3.71 32.49
C ALA A 33 1.59 4.53 31.78
N GLN A 34 0.93 5.47 32.48
CA GLN A 34 -0.06 6.36 31.85
C GLN A 34 0.57 7.28 30.81
N LYS A 35 1.78 7.81 31.06
CA LYS A 35 2.51 8.63 30.10
C LYS A 35 2.91 7.83 28.86
N ALA A 36 3.35 6.58 29.04
CA ALA A 36 3.69 5.68 27.93
C ALA A 36 2.45 5.38 27.06
N LEU A 37 1.31 5.06 27.67
CA LEU A 37 0.08 4.80 26.95
C LEU A 37 -0.42 6.03 26.18
N ARG A 38 -0.40 7.22 26.80
CA ARG A 38 -0.76 8.48 26.12
C ARG A 38 0.16 8.74 24.93
N LYS A 39 1.46 8.54 25.10
CA LYS A 39 2.45 8.73 24.02
C LYS A 39 2.25 7.73 22.88
N GLN A 40 1.84 6.49 23.16
CA GLN A 40 1.51 5.53 22.09
C GLN A 40 0.27 5.96 21.32
N ARG A 41 -0.82 6.31 22.02
CA ARG A 41 -2.04 6.82 21.35
C ARG A 41 -1.78 8.06 20.50
N GLU A 42 -1.03 9.02 21.03
CA GLU A 42 -0.69 10.23 20.28
C GLU A 42 0.14 9.93 19.01
N ARG A 43 0.98 8.89 19.05
CA ARG A 43 1.73 8.44 17.86
C ARG A 43 0.79 7.80 16.84
N GLU A 44 -0.07 6.89 17.28
CA GLU A 44 -1.07 6.23 16.42
C GLU A 44 -2.01 7.26 15.78
N ASP A 45 -2.52 8.22 16.57
CA ASP A 45 -3.38 9.30 16.09
C ASP A 45 -2.65 10.17 15.06
N ARG A 46 -1.37 10.50 15.30
CA ARG A 46 -0.56 11.27 14.37
C ARG A 46 -0.29 10.51 13.08
N GLU A 47 0.04 9.23 13.15
CA GLU A 47 0.25 8.37 11.98
C GLU A 47 -1.05 8.23 11.17
N ALA A 48 -2.19 8.05 11.84
CA ALA A 48 -3.50 8.01 11.20
C ALA A 48 -3.86 9.34 10.51
N GLN A 49 -3.56 10.48 11.14
CA GLN A 49 -3.76 11.81 10.54
C GLN A 49 -2.90 11.98 9.29
N LEU A 50 -1.61 11.62 9.36
CA LEU A 50 -0.70 11.70 8.21
C LEU A 50 -1.17 10.83 7.03
N LEU A 51 -1.66 9.62 7.29
CA LEU A 51 -2.23 8.75 6.25
C LEU A 51 -3.49 9.37 5.64
N LEU A 52 -4.36 9.94 6.46
CA LEU A 52 -5.57 10.61 5.98
C LEU A 52 -5.24 11.84 5.13
N GLU A 53 -4.26 12.65 5.54
CA GLU A 53 -3.81 13.81 4.79
C GLU A 53 -3.21 13.40 3.43
N GLN A 54 -2.40 12.35 3.39
CA GLN A 54 -1.87 11.79 2.15
C GLN A 54 -2.99 11.31 1.22
N GLU A 55 -3.97 10.56 1.73
CA GLU A 55 -5.12 10.11 0.93
C GLU A 55 -5.93 11.29 0.39
N GLN A 56 -6.13 12.35 1.19
CA GLN A 56 -6.81 13.57 0.74
C GLN A 56 -6.03 14.29 -0.35
N GLU A 57 -4.70 14.38 -0.23
CA GLU A 57 -3.85 14.98 -1.25
C GLU A 57 -3.88 14.17 -2.55
N GLU A 58 -3.78 12.84 -2.47
CA GLU A 58 -3.91 11.96 -3.63
C GLU A 58 -5.29 12.08 -4.30
N LYS A 59 -6.36 12.17 -3.51
CA LYS A 59 -7.73 12.43 -4.02
C LYS A 59 -7.80 13.76 -4.76
N LYS A 60 -7.23 14.84 -4.21
CA LYS A 60 -7.18 16.16 -4.87
C LYS A 60 -6.38 16.09 -6.16
N ARG A 61 -5.19 15.45 -6.13
CA ARG A 61 -4.34 15.26 -7.30
C ARG A 61 -5.07 14.49 -8.40
N PHE A 62 -5.78 13.41 -8.05
CA PHE A 62 -6.56 12.65 -9.01
C PHE A 62 -7.75 13.44 -9.56
N ALA A 63 -8.43 14.23 -8.73
CA ALA A 63 -9.53 15.08 -9.17
C ALA A 63 -9.09 16.10 -10.25
N LEU A 64 -7.88 16.66 -10.10
CA LEU A 64 -7.27 17.61 -11.03
C LEU A 64 -6.86 17.02 -12.39
N LEU A 65 -6.74 15.69 -12.50
CA LEU A 65 -6.40 15.05 -13.78
C LEU A 65 -7.53 15.19 -14.81
N SER A 66 -7.15 15.34 -16.08
CA SER A 66 -8.09 15.31 -17.20
C SER A 66 -8.67 13.90 -17.41
N ASP A 67 -9.81 13.81 -18.10
CA ASP A 67 -10.45 12.51 -18.40
C ASP A 67 -9.55 11.59 -19.24
N ARG A 68 -8.68 12.17 -20.09
CA ARG A 68 -7.68 11.43 -20.85
C ARG A 68 -6.64 10.78 -19.94
N GLU A 69 -6.14 11.53 -18.97
CA GLU A 69 -5.14 11.05 -18.01
C GLU A 69 -5.74 10.01 -17.05
N LYS A 70 -6.96 10.24 -16.56
CA LYS A 70 -7.70 9.25 -15.74
C LYS A 70 -7.89 7.94 -16.49
N ARG A 71 -8.23 7.99 -17.78
CA ARG A 71 -8.36 6.81 -18.64
C ARG A 71 -7.02 6.11 -18.87
N ALA A 72 -5.94 6.86 -19.05
CA ALA A 72 -4.59 6.30 -19.17
C ALA A 72 -4.18 5.54 -17.90
N LEU A 73 -4.39 6.13 -16.71
CA LEU A 73 -4.10 5.45 -15.43
C LEU A 73 -4.90 4.16 -15.24
N MET A 74 -6.19 4.15 -15.63
CA MET A 74 -6.99 2.92 -15.61
C MET A 74 -6.45 1.86 -16.56
N ALA A 75 -6.01 2.26 -17.76
CA ALA A 75 -5.39 1.35 -18.72
C ALA A 75 -4.08 0.77 -18.16
N GLU A 76 -3.20 1.59 -17.61
CA GLU A 76 -1.96 1.16 -16.94
C GLU A 76 -2.23 0.16 -15.81
N ARG A 77 -3.23 0.42 -14.96
CA ARG A 77 -3.64 -0.51 -13.90
C ARG A 77 -4.12 -1.85 -14.45
N ARG A 78 -4.88 -1.84 -15.56
CA ARG A 78 -5.30 -3.07 -16.24
C ARG A 78 -4.12 -3.82 -16.86
N PHE A 79 -3.16 -3.13 -17.47
CA PHE A 79 -1.94 -3.74 -18.00
C PHE A 79 -1.08 -4.33 -16.88
N ALA A 80 -0.92 -3.61 -15.77
CA ALA A 80 -0.18 -4.09 -14.60
C ALA A 80 -0.82 -5.33 -13.95
N SER A 81 -2.16 -5.40 -13.87
CA SER A 81 -2.85 -6.61 -13.40
C SER A 81 -2.58 -7.79 -14.33
N GLN A 82 -2.74 -7.58 -15.64
CA GLN A 82 -2.45 -8.62 -16.63
C GLN A 82 -1.00 -9.11 -16.54
N LEU A 83 -0.03 -8.22 -16.31
CA LEU A 83 1.38 -8.59 -16.11
C LEU A 83 1.63 -9.39 -14.83
N LYS A 84 0.85 -9.16 -13.76
CA LYS A 84 0.98 -9.89 -12.48
C LYS A 84 0.34 -11.28 -12.54
N ASP A 85 -0.82 -11.38 -13.18
CA ASP A 85 -1.54 -12.65 -13.33
C ASP A 85 -0.89 -13.55 -14.38
N SER A 86 -0.27 -12.93 -15.39
CA SER A 86 0.50 -13.60 -16.43
C SER A 86 1.98 -13.57 -16.06
N GLY A 87 2.42 -14.49 -15.20
CA GLY A 87 3.86 -14.86 -15.15
C GLY A 87 4.41 -15.27 -16.54
N ALA A 88 3.51 -15.51 -17.49
CA ALA A 88 3.77 -15.52 -18.92
C ALA A 88 3.97 -14.08 -19.45
N SER A 89 5.23 -13.74 -19.64
CA SER A 89 5.70 -12.72 -20.57
C SER A 89 4.69 -12.47 -21.71
N LEU A 90 4.24 -11.22 -21.86
CA LEU A 90 3.49 -10.69 -23.02
C LEU A 90 4.25 -10.87 -24.36
N THR A 91 5.31 -11.67 -24.41
CA THR A 91 6.02 -12.09 -25.62
C THR A 91 5.19 -12.98 -26.55
N ASN A 92 3.98 -13.41 -26.16
CA ASN A 92 3.10 -14.17 -27.06
C ASN A 92 1.89 -13.38 -27.58
N THR A 93 2.03 -12.07 -27.79
CA THR A 93 1.25 -11.37 -28.84
C THR A 93 1.93 -11.52 -30.20
N ARG A 94 2.75 -12.57 -30.39
CA ARG A 94 3.32 -12.87 -31.70
C ARG A 94 2.19 -13.40 -32.56
N ARG A 95 1.98 -12.72 -33.69
CA ARG A 95 1.07 -13.16 -34.72
C ARG A 95 1.88 -13.86 -35.80
N CYS A 96 1.29 -14.84 -36.46
CA CYS A 96 1.86 -15.43 -37.64
C CYS A 96 2.18 -14.31 -38.63
N TRP A 97 3.43 -14.23 -39.09
CA TRP A 97 3.85 -13.17 -40.00
C TRP A 97 3.06 -13.20 -41.31
N PHE A 98 2.68 -14.40 -41.77
CA PHE A 98 1.96 -14.57 -43.04
C PHE A 98 0.46 -14.32 -42.93
N CYS A 99 -0.24 -14.94 -41.97
CA CYS A 99 -1.71 -14.86 -41.87
C CYS A 99 -2.24 -13.97 -40.72
N GLY A 100 -1.37 -13.45 -39.85
CA GLY A 100 -1.77 -12.59 -38.72
C GLY A 100 -2.47 -13.31 -37.57
N GLU A 101 -2.58 -14.64 -37.63
CA GLU A 101 -3.22 -15.46 -36.62
C GLU A 101 -2.42 -15.44 -35.30
N SER A 102 -3.13 -15.42 -34.17
CA SER A 102 -2.50 -15.38 -32.85
C SER A 102 -1.77 -16.69 -32.57
N LEU A 103 -0.49 -16.64 -32.20
CA LEU A 103 0.30 -17.83 -31.84
C LEU A 103 0.10 -18.25 -30.37
N LEU A 104 -0.91 -17.68 -29.71
CA LEU A 104 -1.31 -18.03 -28.35
C LEU A 104 -1.77 -19.49 -28.29
N GLY A 105 -1.03 -20.31 -27.54
CA GLY A 105 -1.36 -21.73 -27.34
C GLY A 105 -0.90 -22.67 -28.46
N CYS A 106 -0.25 -22.17 -29.50
CA CYS A 106 0.41 -22.97 -30.54
C CYS A 106 1.92 -22.97 -30.33
N ILE A 107 2.62 -24.01 -30.82
CA ILE A 107 4.09 -24.01 -30.93
C ILE A 107 4.43 -23.38 -32.29
N PRO A 108 4.92 -22.12 -32.34
CA PRO A 108 5.19 -21.45 -33.60
C PRO A 108 6.44 -22.01 -34.28
N PHE A 109 6.41 -22.04 -35.61
CA PHE A 109 7.60 -22.31 -36.41
C PHE A 109 8.40 -21.01 -36.59
N HIS A 110 9.72 -21.10 -36.50
CA HIS A 110 10.62 -19.96 -36.66
C HIS A 110 11.48 -20.13 -37.91
N TYR A 111 11.51 -19.10 -38.75
CA TYR A 111 12.44 -18.97 -39.86
C TYR A 111 12.99 -17.54 -39.84
N LEU A 112 14.31 -17.42 -39.69
CA LEU A 112 14.97 -16.13 -39.41
C LEU A 112 14.32 -15.44 -38.18
N ASP A 113 13.91 -14.19 -38.33
CA ASP A 113 13.26 -13.38 -37.29
C ASP A 113 11.72 -13.50 -37.31
N PHE A 114 11.15 -14.34 -38.19
CA PHE A 114 9.70 -14.46 -38.37
C PHE A 114 9.12 -15.71 -37.68
N SER A 115 7.86 -15.60 -37.25
CA SER A 115 7.12 -16.66 -36.55
C SER A 115 5.86 -17.04 -37.33
N PHE A 116 5.56 -18.34 -37.44
CA PHE A 116 4.45 -18.87 -38.25
C PHE A 116 3.58 -19.85 -37.47
N CYS A 117 2.28 -19.87 -37.75
CA CYS A 117 1.34 -20.82 -37.12
C CYS A 117 1.41 -22.23 -37.70
N SER A 118 1.88 -22.38 -38.94
CA SER A 118 1.90 -23.65 -39.68
C SER A 118 3.00 -23.69 -40.73
N THR A 119 3.34 -24.90 -41.20
CA THR A 119 4.29 -25.11 -42.30
C THR A 119 3.81 -24.49 -43.62
N ASN A 120 2.51 -24.45 -43.88
CA ASN A 120 1.94 -23.79 -45.05
C ASN A 120 2.26 -22.29 -45.07
N CYS A 121 2.11 -21.62 -43.92
CA CYS A 121 2.44 -20.21 -43.77
C CYS A 121 3.95 -19.92 -43.94
N LEU A 122 4.80 -20.85 -43.49
CA LEU A 122 6.25 -20.75 -43.65
C LEU A 122 6.67 -20.92 -45.11
N GLN A 123 6.06 -21.85 -45.85
CA GLN A 123 6.37 -22.11 -47.26
C GLN A 123 5.88 -21.00 -48.21
N ALA A 124 4.78 -20.33 -47.86
CA ALA A 124 4.23 -19.23 -48.67
C ALA A 124 5.03 -17.91 -48.52
N HIS A 125 5.76 -17.73 -47.42
CA HIS A 125 6.61 -16.57 -47.16
C HIS A 125 7.65 -16.28 -48.28
N PRO A 126 8.54 -17.24 -48.65
CA PRO A 126 9.56 -17.01 -49.67
C PRO A 126 8.99 -16.78 -51.08
N GLN A 127 7.74 -17.18 -51.35
CA GLN A 127 7.09 -16.92 -52.64
C GLN A 127 6.64 -15.46 -52.80
N GLN A 128 6.50 -14.71 -51.70
CA GLN A 128 6.13 -13.28 -51.73
C GLN A 128 7.36 -12.35 -51.74
N GLU A 129 8.47 -12.77 -51.13
CA GLU A 129 9.72 -11.97 -51.11
C GLU A 129 10.48 -11.98 -52.43
N SER A 130 10.23 -12.95 -53.32
CA SER A 130 10.87 -13.03 -54.65
C SER A 130 10.29 -12.06 -55.68
N HIS A 131 9.28 -11.26 -55.32
CA HIS A 131 8.59 -10.32 -56.21
C HIS A 131 8.71 -8.86 -55.74
N LYS A 132 9.91 -8.48 -55.26
CA LYS A 132 10.32 -7.10 -55.02
C LYS A 132 11.64 -6.78 -55.70
#